data_AF-A0A258FY63-F1
#
_entry.id   AF-A0A258FY63-F1
#
_cell.length_a   1.000
_cell.length_b   1.000
_cell.length_c   1.000
_cell.angle_alpha   90.00
_cell.angle_beta   90.00
_cell.angle_gamma   90.00
#
_symmetry.space_group_name_H-M   'P 1'
#
loop_
_entity.id
_entity.type
_entity.pdbx_description
1 polymer ?
#
loop_
_entity_poly.entity_id
_entity_poly.type
_entity_poly.pdbx_seq_one_letter_code
_entity_poly.pdbx_strand_id
1 'polypeptide(L)'
;LLRHTAFRRNEPGSVELWPLEPQPEVEPAEPWDAPQGQESAASPKARLAERIARFIKGEITSGATVWDKKQRRPARPGDFLILVRGRTGGLFDGILQALKREQIPVAGADRLQLLDSLPVQDLLNLIRFTLCPSDDLTLAEIIKGPFGVHGTAGALQWLGEDDLYALAQPREGRLWPALRAATDPRVTPLRDFLAELLTRAHKPPYEFLVHALERGHGLPRPGWELVLSRFGLPAREPVTAIIDRAAAFDADEAPSLQLFLDAIERRGGEVKRELSGPQDEVRVMTVHGAKGLEAPVVILPDMVAGPGRGGDLFVTEDGEPVWPGAKTNDITLSAKLRLDAEARDLREHRRLLYVALTRAQDRLILCSAARA
;
A
#
# COMPACT_ATOMS: atom_id res chain seq x y z
N LEU A 1 39.31 4.88 6.60
CA LEU A 1 38.07 5.68 6.48
C LEU A 1 38.01 6.28 5.07
N LEU A 2 37.06 5.86 4.24
CA LEU A 2 36.79 6.51 2.96
C LEU A 2 36.29 7.94 3.25
N ARG A 3 36.99 8.96 2.71
CA ARG A 3 36.52 10.34 2.79
C ARG A 3 35.53 10.58 1.66
N HIS A 4 34.27 10.80 2.00
CA HIS A 4 33.26 11.25 1.03
C HIS A 4 33.37 12.77 0.85
N THR A 5 33.53 13.22 -0.38
CA THR A 5 33.56 14.66 -0.71
C THR A 5 32.41 14.97 -1.66
N ALA A 6 31.67 16.04 -1.39
CA ALA A 6 30.62 16.50 -2.29
C ALA A 6 31.19 16.76 -3.69
N PHE A 7 30.41 16.45 -4.73
CA PHE A 7 30.76 16.74 -6.11
C PHE A 7 30.69 18.26 -6.38
N ARG A 8 29.63 18.92 -5.90
CA ARG A 8 29.40 20.36 -6.01
C ARG A 8 30.04 21.13 -4.84
N ARG A 9 31.38 21.10 -4.74
CA ARG A 9 32.12 21.66 -3.58
C ARG A 9 31.98 23.18 -3.39
N ASN A 10 31.73 23.91 -4.48
CA ASN A 10 31.69 25.37 -4.48
C ASN A 10 30.26 25.92 -4.52
N GLU A 11 29.25 25.04 -4.49
CA GLU A 11 27.85 25.43 -4.48
C GLU A 11 27.32 25.35 -3.04
N PRO A 12 26.53 26.34 -2.60
CA PRO A 12 25.98 26.33 -1.25
C PRO A 12 24.92 25.24 -1.14
N GLY A 13 25.03 24.43 -0.10
CA GLY A 13 24.00 23.49 0.36
C GLY A 13 23.78 23.60 1.86
N SER A 14 22.70 23.02 2.37
CA SER A 14 22.39 23.03 3.81
C SER A 14 22.06 21.64 4.34
N VAL A 15 22.41 21.41 5.61
CA VAL A 15 21.91 20.30 6.41
C VAL A 15 21.14 20.90 7.57
N GLU A 16 19.85 20.60 7.67
CA GLU A 16 18.96 21.13 8.68
C GLU A 16 18.55 19.99 9.63
N LEU A 17 18.75 20.21 10.93
CA LEU A 17 18.26 19.32 11.97
C LEU A 17 17.05 19.96 12.64
N TRP A 18 15.88 19.36 12.46
CA TRP A 18 14.67 19.85 13.11
C TRP A 18 14.59 19.37 14.56
N PRO A 19 13.99 20.17 15.46
CA PRO A 19 13.66 19.71 16.80
C PRO A 19 12.69 18.52 16.72
N LEU A 20 12.84 17.60 17.68
CA LEU A 20 12.00 16.42 17.83
C LEU A 20 10.54 16.85 18.03
N GLU A 21 9.61 16.24 17.31
CA GLU A 21 8.18 16.48 17.57
C GLU A 21 7.81 15.87 18.94
N PRO A 22 7.29 16.68 19.88
CA PRO A 22 6.97 16.21 21.21
C PRO A 22 5.79 15.24 21.18
N GLN A 23 5.77 14.33 22.15
CA GLN A 23 4.60 13.52 22.41
C GLN A 23 3.49 14.43 22.96
N PRO A 24 2.31 14.48 22.31
CA PRO A 24 1.22 15.26 22.87
C PRO A 24 0.74 14.61 24.15
N GLU A 25 0.40 15.43 25.13
CA GLU A 25 -0.36 15.03 26.30
C GLU A 25 -1.77 14.65 25.80
N VAL A 26 -2.02 13.35 25.69
CA VAL A 26 -3.35 12.82 25.39
C VAL A 26 -3.96 12.43 26.73
N GLU A 27 -5.07 13.05 27.12
CA GLU A 27 -5.85 12.56 28.25
C GLU A 27 -6.26 11.10 27.97
N PRO A 28 -6.09 10.17 28.93
CA PRO A 28 -6.40 8.78 28.68
C PRO A 28 -7.87 8.65 28.30
N ALA A 29 -8.13 8.26 27.04
CA ALA A 29 -9.47 7.93 26.58
C ALA A 29 -9.99 6.72 27.35
N GLU A 30 -11.29 6.69 27.65
CA GLU A 30 -11.89 5.55 28.33
C GLU A 30 -11.76 4.28 27.45
N PRO A 31 -11.55 3.08 28.03
CA PRO A 31 -11.13 1.87 27.31
C PRO A 31 -12.05 1.40 26.17
N TRP A 32 -13.28 1.91 26.11
CA TRP A 32 -14.31 1.50 25.14
C TRP A 32 -14.44 2.42 23.92
N ASP A 33 -13.73 3.56 23.87
CA ASP A 33 -13.97 4.58 22.84
C ASP A 33 -13.07 4.50 21.59
N ALA A 34 -12.06 3.62 21.57
CA ALA A 34 -11.10 3.57 20.45
C ALA A 34 -11.09 2.19 19.75
N PRO A 35 -11.46 2.10 18.46
CA PRO A 35 -11.19 0.90 17.66
C PRO A 35 -9.67 0.67 17.58
N GLN A 36 -9.23 -0.52 17.97
CA GLN A 36 -7.82 -0.92 17.93
C GLN A 36 -7.29 -0.81 16.49
N GLY A 37 -6.32 0.10 16.26
CA GLY A 37 -5.58 0.19 14.99
C GLY A 37 -5.60 1.55 14.30
N GLN A 38 -6.40 2.53 14.75
CA GLN A 38 -6.24 3.91 14.29
C GLN A 38 -5.22 4.63 15.19
N GLU A 39 -4.03 4.93 14.65
CA GLU A 39 -3.17 5.94 15.27
C GLU A 39 -3.98 7.25 15.29
N SER A 40 -4.38 7.71 16.48
CA SER A 40 -5.12 8.96 16.66
C SER A 40 -4.43 10.10 15.92
N ALA A 41 -5.19 11.08 15.40
CA ALA A 41 -4.66 12.30 14.78
C ALA A 41 -3.65 13.05 15.69
N ALA A 42 -3.65 12.74 16.98
CA ALA A 42 -2.67 13.18 17.95
C ALA A 42 -1.36 12.37 17.96
N SER A 43 -1.06 11.46 17.03
CA SER A 43 0.21 10.72 17.10
C SER A 43 1.41 11.66 16.81
N PRO A 44 2.56 11.51 17.48
CA PRO A 44 3.77 12.30 17.19
C PRO A 44 4.19 12.20 15.72
N LYS A 45 3.97 11.04 15.10
CA LYS A 45 4.24 10.77 13.68
C LYS A 45 3.27 11.53 12.76
N ALA A 46 1.99 11.61 13.09
CA ALA A 46 1.00 12.37 12.34
C ALA A 46 1.35 13.87 12.34
N ARG A 47 1.73 14.42 13.50
CA ARG A 47 2.21 15.81 13.60
C ARG A 47 3.46 16.08 12.77
N LEU A 48 4.42 15.15 12.80
CA LEU A 48 5.61 15.26 11.97
C LEU A 48 5.26 15.25 10.47
N ALA A 49 4.36 14.35 10.05
CA ALA A 49 3.89 14.26 8.68
C ALA A 49 3.24 15.58 8.21
N GLU A 50 2.39 16.18 9.05
CA GLU A 50 1.77 17.48 8.77
C GLU A 50 2.81 18.61 8.67
N ARG A 51 3.78 18.65 9.57
CA ARG A 51 4.85 19.64 9.53
C ARG A 51 5.68 19.53 8.25
N ILE A 52 6.00 18.30 7.82
CA ILE A 52 6.70 18.05 6.55
C ILE A 52 5.87 18.56 5.36
N ALA A 53 4.58 18.24 5.32
CA ALA A 53 3.70 18.69 4.23
C ALA A 53 3.59 20.22 4.17
N ARG A 54 3.39 20.89 5.32
CA ARG A 54 3.36 22.36 5.40
C ARG A 54 4.69 22.99 4.99
N PHE A 55 5.81 22.39 5.38
CA PHE A 55 7.14 22.84 5.00
C PHE A 55 7.31 22.79 3.47
N ILE A 56 7.00 21.66 2.83
CA ILE A 56 7.09 21.51 1.37
C ILE A 56 6.19 22.54 0.67
N LYS A 57 4.95 22.71 1.15
CA LYS A 57 4.03 23.72 0.61
C LYS A 57 4.60 25.14 0.72
N GLY A 58 5.16 25.47 1.89
CA GLY A 58 5.76 26.77 2.15
C GLY A 58 6.97 27.06 1.26
N GLU A 59 7.83 26.07 1.03
CA GLU A 59 8.99 26.16 0.13
C GLU A 59 8.56 26.38 -1.33
N ILE A 60 7.55 25.63 -1.80
CA ILE A 60 7.00 25.80 -3.16
C ILE A 60 6.34 27.17 -3.31
N THR A 61 5.56 27.60 -2.33
CA THR A 61 4.80 28.87 -2.38
C THR A 61 5.72 30.09 -2.27
N SER A 62 6.76 30.01 -1.43
CA SER A 62 7.75 31.09 -1.27
C SER A 62 8.72 31.19 -2.46
N GLY A 63 8.71 30.22 -3.38
CA GLY A 63 9.61 30.20 -4.52
C GLY A 63 11.05 29.90 -4.13
N ALA A 64 11.25 29.12 -3.07
CA ALA A 64 12.58 28.71 -2.64
C ALA A 64 13.35 28.08 -3.80
N THR A 65 14.64 28.39 -3.92
CA THR A 65 15.41 28.03 -5.11
C THR A 65 16.24 26.77 -4.92
N VAL A 66 16.23 25.90 -5.92
CA VAL A 66 17.10 24.73 -6.04
C VAL A 66 18.05 24.89 -7.22
N TRP A 67 19.18 24.19 -7.18
CA TRP A 67 20.16 24.20 -8.28
C TRP A 67 19.75 23.20 -9.36
N ASP A 68 19.58 23.72 -10.57
CA ASP A 68 19.46 22.93 -11.78
C ASP A 68 20.71 23.13 -12.64
N LYS A 69 21.65 22.20 -12.51
CA LYS A 69 22.99 22.22 -13.12
C LYS A 69 23.83 23.43 -12.73
N LYS A 70 23.59 24.59 -13.33
CA LYS A 70 24.33 25.84 -13.11
C LYS A 70 23.41 27.04 -12.84
N GLN A 71 22.10 26.86 -12.88
CA GLN A 71 21.13 27.93 -12.71
C GLN A 71 20.23 27.62 -11.52
N ARG A 72 19.78 28.68 -10.85
CA ARG A 72 18.79 28.56 -9.78
C ARG A 72 17.40 28.68 -10.38
N ARG A 73 16.53 27.76 -10.02
CA ARG A 73 15.10 27.82 -10.35
C ARG A 73 14.25 27.59 -9.10
N PRO A 74 12.99 28.04 -9.08
CA PRO A 74 12.05 27.69 -8.02
C PRO A 74 11.92 26.17 -7.87
N ALA A 75 11.81 25.73 -6.62
CA ALA A 75 11.54 24.36 -6.25
C ALA A 75 10.14 23.96 -6.72
N ARG A 76 10.04 22.75 -7.26
CA ARG A 76 8.78 22.13 -7.68
C ARG A 76 8.55 20.85 -6.89
N PRO A 77 7.32 20.31 -6.81
CA PRO A 77 7.06 19.06 -6.10
C PRO A 77 8.04 17.93 -6.49
N GLY A 78 8.42 17.83 -7.76
CA GLY A 78 9.38 16.83 -8.28
C GLY A 78 10.79 16.88 -7.68
N ASP A 79 11.15 17.97 -7.00
CA ASP A 79 12.47 18.19 -6.40
C ASP A 79 12.60 17.64 -4.97
N PHE A 80 11.47 17.25 -4.36
CA PHE A 80 11.42 16.75 -2.99
C PHE A 80 11.39 15.21 -2.97
N LEU A 81 12.27 14.63 -2.17
CA LEU A 81 12.34 13.19 -1.91
C LEU A 81 12.28 12.93 -0.41
N ILE A 82 11.27 12.18 0.03
CA ILE A 82 11.12 11.78 1.43
C ILE A 82 11.51 10.30 1.57
N LEU A 83 12.49 10.01 2.41
CA LEU A 83 13.03 8.66 2.60
C LEU A 83 12.73 8.13 3.99
N VAL A 84 11.81 7.16 4.06
CA VAL A 84 11.51 6.41 5.29
C VAL A 84 12.33 5.12 5.36
N ARG A 85 12.44 4.50 6.52
CA ARG A 85 13.16 3.22 6.66
C ARG A 85 12.32 2.04 6.16
N GLY A 86 11.03 2.05 6.48
CA GLY A 86 10.06 1.04 6.08
C GLY A 86 8.69 1.68 5.89
N ARG A 87 7.76 0.92 5.32
CA ARG A 87 6.36 1.35 5.10
C ARG A 87 5.48 1.06 6.32
N THR A 88 5.85 0.08 7.11
CA THR A 88 5.14 -0.33 8.32
C THR A 88 5.39 0.65 9.47
N GLY A 89 4.33 0.96 10.24
CA GLY A 89 4.41 1.80 11.43
C GLY A 89 3.86 3.22 11.26
N GLY A 90 2.90 3.43 10.36
CA GLY A 90 2.03 4.62 10.32
C GLY A 90 2.66 5.90 9.73
N LEU A 91 3.98 6.09 9.83
CA LEU A 91 4.64 7.32 9.36
C LEU A 91 4.58 7.47 7.84
N PHE A 92 4.76 6.36 7.09
CA PHE A 92 4.69 6.40 5.62
C PHE A 92 3.32 6.84 5.14
N ASP A 93 2.25 6.18 5.62
CA ASP A 93 0.87 6.51 5.26
C ASP A 93 0.46 7.89 5.77
N GLY A 94 0.90 8.26 6.98
CA GLY A 94 0.68 9.59 7.55
C GLY A 94 1.26 10.71 6.69
N ILE A 95 2.48 10.54 6.14
CA ILE A 95 3.10 11.50 5.22
C ILE A 95 2.28 11.59 3.92
N LEU A 96 1.88 10.47 3.34
CA LEU A 96 1.06 10.47 2.12
C LEU A 96 -0.27 11.20 2.33
N GLN A 97 -0.95 10.93 3.45
CA GLN A 97 -2.20 11.60 3.80
C GLN A 97 -2.01 13.11 4.05
N ALA A 98 -0.96 13.50 4.76
CA ALA A 98 -0.65 14.91 5.02
C ALA A 98 -0.37 15.69 3.74
N LEU A 99 0.42 15.12 2.81
CA LEU A 99 0.68 15.72 1.50
C LEU A 99 -0.59 15.87 0.67
N LYS A 100 -1.46 14.85 0.68
CA LYS A 100 -2.75 14.88 -0.03
C LYS A 100 -3.68 15.96 0.54
N ARG A 101 -3.75 16.13 1.86
CA ARG A 101 -4.52 17.21 2.52
C ARG A 101 -4.04 18.60 2.09
N GLU A 102 -2.74 18.76 1.91
CA GLU A 102 -2.14 20.01 1.43
C GLU A 102 -2.19 20.18 -0.11
N GLN A 103 -2.82 19.25 -0.82
CA GLN A 103 -2.95 19.21 -2.29
C GLN A 103 -1.59 19.18 -3.01
N ILE A 104 -0.59 18.54 -2.41
CA ILE A 104 0.72 18.33 -3.02
C ILE A 104 0.68 17.03 -3.82
N PRO A 105 1.12 17.00 -5.09
CA PRO A 105 1.17 15.77 -5.89
C PRO A 105 2.20 14.79 -5.30
N VAL A 106 1.86 13.51 -5.17
CA VAL A 106 2.74 12.50 -4.58
C VAL A 106 2.79 11.22 -5.40
N ALA A 107 4.01 10.82 -5.78
CA ALA A 107 4.23 9.59 -6.51
C ALA A 107 4.00 8.36 -5.60
N GLY A 108 3.13 7.44 -6.04
CA GLY A 108 2.93 6.12 -5.42
C GLY A 108 1.84 6.03 -4.35
N ALA A 109 1.21 7.14 -3.96
CA ALA A 109 0.05 7.13 -3.05
C ALA A 109 -1.15 6.33 -3.62
N ASP A 110 -1.31 6.37 -4.94
CA ASP A 110 -2.44 5.74 -5.64
C ASP A 110 -2.40 4.21 -5.62
N ARG A 111 -1.24 3.60 -5.28
CA ARG A 111 -1.07 2.14 -5.38
C ARG A 111 -1.66 1.38 -4.20
N LEU A 112 -1.47 1.89 -2.97
CA LEU A 112 -2.11 1.36 -1.76
C LEU A 112 -3.62 1.67 -1.78
N GLN A 113 -3.99 2.88 -2.20
CA GLN A 113 -5.39 3.29 -2.34
C GLN A 113 -6.18 2.44 -3.36
N LEU A 114 -5.52 1.89 -4.39
CA LEU A 114 -6.21 1.05 -5.37
C LEU A 114 -6.75 -0.25 -4.77
N LEU A 115 -5.95 -0.93 -3.94
CA LEU A 115 -6.40 -2.15 -3.27
C LEU A 115 -7.40 -1.84 -2.17
N ASP A 116 -7.28 -0.71 -1.49
CA ASP A 116 -8.25 -0.29 -0.46
C ASP A 116 -9.60 0.14 -1.05
N SER A 117 -9.68 0.32 -2.38
CA SER A 117 -10.90 0.73 -3.07
C SER A 117 -11.92 -0.41 -3.09
N LEU A 118 -13.11 -0.20 -2.49
CA LEU A 118 -14.19 -1.19 -2.47
C LEU A 118 -14.57 -1.72 -3.87
N PRO A 119 -14.76 -0.88 -4.91
CA PRO A 119 -14.98 -1.37 -6.27
C PRO A 119 -13.91 -2.33 -6.81
N VAL A 120 -12.65 -2.13 -6.41
CA VAL A 120 -11.54 -3.01 -6.82
C VAL A 120 -11.59 -4.31 -6.04
N GLN A 121 -11.83 -4.26 -4.72
CA GLN A 121 -12.02 -5.45 -3.90
C GLN A 121 -13.18 -6.31 -4.40
N ASP A 122 -14.30 -5.71 -4.81
CA ASP A 122 -15.44 -6.44 -5.37
C ASP A 122 -15.06 -7.22 -6.63
N LEU A 123 -14.19 -6.68 -7.49
CA LEU A 123 -13.69 -7.38 -8.67
C LEU A 123 -12.67 -8.45 -8.33
N LEU A 124 -11.76 -8.18 -7.39
CA LEU A 124 -10.81 -9.19 -6.92
C LEU A 124 -11.55 -10.34 -6.24
N ASN A 125 -12.68 -10.08 -5.59
CA ASN A 125 -13.54 -11.11 -5.01
C ASN A 125 -14.15 -12.03 -6.07
N LEU A 126 -14.52 -11.51 -7.26
CA LEU A 126 -14.93 -12.38 -8.37
C LEU A 126 -13.81 -13.36 -8.78
N ILE A 127 -12.56 -12.89 -8.78
CA ILE A 127 -11.39 -13.72 -9.06
C ILE A 127 -11.18 -14.74 -7.93
N ARG A 128 -11.16 -14.31 -6.67
CA ARG A 128 -11.03 -15.19 -5.49
C ARG A 128 -12.10 -16.27 -5.47
N PHE A 129 -13.35 -15.92 -5.76
CA PHE A 129 -14.45 -16.86 -5.82
C PHE A 129 -14.27 -17.90 -6.93
N THR A 130 -13.81 -17.50 -8.12
CA THR A 130 -13.59 -18.45 -9.21
C THR A 130 -12.42 -19.41 -8.95
N LEU A 131 -11.41 -18.95 -8.21
CA LEU A 131 -10.29 -19.77 -7.77
C LEU A 131 -10.66 -20.69 -6.60
N CYS A 132 -11.49 -20.22 -5.67
CA CYS A 132 -11.92 -20.97 -4.48
C CYS A 132 -13.43 -20.78 -4.21
N PRO A 133 -14.32 -21.52 -4.88
CA PRO A 133 -15.77 -21.38 -4.70
C PRO A 133 -16.28 -21.82 -3.32
N SER A 134 -15.43 -22.47 -2.53
CA SER A 134 -15.70 -22.89 -1.16
C SER A 134 -15.40 -21.82 -0.11
N ASP A 135 -14.87 -20.65 -0.50
CA ASP A 135 -14.67 -19.51 0.39
C ASP A 135 -16.02 -18.82 0.65
N ASP A 136 -16.58 -19.09 1.83
CA ASP A 136 -17.87 -18.53 2.24
C ASP A 136 -17.80 -17.02 2.48
N LEU A 137 -16.64 -16.48 2.89
CA LEU A 137 -16.48 -15.05 3.15
C LEU A 137 -16.46 -14.25 1.84
N THR A 138 -15.64 -14.67 0.88
CA THR A 138 -15.60 -14.02 -0.44
C THR A 138 -16.99 -14.03 -1.10
N LEU A 139 -17.71 -15.15 -1.03
CA LEU A 139 -19.06 -15.22 -1.59
C LEU A 139 -20.05 -14.30 -0.84
N ALA A 140 -19.96 -14.20 0.49
CA ALA A 140 -20.77 -13.28 1.27
C ALA A 140 -20.50 -11.81 0.91
N GLU A 141 -19.24 -11.45 0.67
CA GLU A 141 -18.85 -10.11 0.20
C GLU A 141 -19.45 -9.81 -1.18
N ILE A 142 -19.40 -10.76 -2.13
CA ILE A 142 -20.02 -10.60 -3.44
C ILE A 142 -21.54 -10.42 -3.33
N ILE A 143 -22.21 -11.18 -2.46
CA ILE A 143 -23.66 -11.07 -2.22
C ILE A 143 -24.03 -9.67 -1.71
N LYS A 144 -23.23 -9.08 -0.82
CA LYS A 144 -23.47 -7.70 -0.32
C LYS A 144 -22.95 -6.60 -1.24
N GLY A 145 -22.15 -6.98 -2.24
CA GLY A 145 -21.48 -6.10 -3.20
C GLY A 145 -22.38 -5.64 -4.35
N PRO A 146 -21.80 -5.00 -5.38
CA PRO A 146 -22.53 -4.44 -6.51
C PRO A 146 -23.19 -5.49 -7.39
N PHE A 147 -22.69 -6.73 -7.38
CA PHE A 147 -23.18 -7.85 -8.20
C PHE A 147 -24.33 -8.64 -7.54
N GLY A 148 -24.48 -8.54 -6.22
CA GLY A 148 -25.62 -9.10 -5.50
C GLY A 148 -26.86 -8.23 -5.65
N VAL A 149 -27.46 -8.26 -6.84
CA VAL A 149 -28.58 -7.40 -7.21
C VAL A 149 -29.65 -8.18 -7.96
N HIS A 150 -30.91 -7.78 -7.76
CA HIS A 150 -32.06 -8.30 -8.49
C HIS A 150 -33.00 -7.17 -8.91
N GLY A 151 -34.10 -7.53 -9.56
CA GLY A 151 -35.09 -6.60 -10.08
C GLY A 151 -34.96 -6.40 -11.59
N THR A 152 -35.44 -5.25 -12.06
CA THR A 152 -35.42 -4.91 -13.50
C THR A 152 -34.42 -3.81 -13.77
N ALA A 153 -34.06 -3.60 -15.04
CA ALA A 153 -33.15 -2.52 -15.43
C ALA A 153 -33.63 -1.13 -14.94
N GLY A 154 -34.93 -0.90 -14.70
CA GLY A 154 -35.45 0.37 -14.19
C GLY A 154 -35.53 0.49 -12.65
N ALA A 155 -35.45 -0.63 -11.93
CA ALA A 155 -35.59 -0.69 -10.48
C ALA A 155 -34.71 -1.81 -9.90
N LEU A 156 -33.47 -1.43 -9.56
CA LEU A 156 -32.48 -2.33 -8.98
C LEU A 156 -32.68 -2.43 -7.46
N GLN A 157 -32.53 -3.63 -6.91
CA GLN A 157 -32.56 -3.90 -5.48
C GLN A 157 -31.35 -4.76 -5.12
N TRP A 158 -30.47 -4.24 -4.26
CA TRP A 158 -29.30 -4.97 -3.77
C TRP A 158 -29.70 -5.90 -2.63
N LEU A 159 -29.10 -7.09 -2.63
CA LEU A 159 -29.26 -8.07 -1.57
C LEU A 159 -28.64 -7.52 -0.28
N GLY A 160 -29.38 -7.70 0.81
CA GLY A 160 -29.01 -7.19 2.14
C GLY A 160 -28.49 -8.28 3.07
N GLU A 161 -28.36 -7.90 4.34
CA GLU A 161 -27.96 -8.84 5.41
C GLU A 161 -29.00 -9.92 5.64
N ASP A 162 -30.29 -9.58 5.55
CA ASP A 162 -31.38 -10.56 5.71
C ASP A 162 -31.36 -11.62 4.61
N ASP A 163 -31.04 -11.23 3.37
CA ASP A 163 -30.94 -12.16 2.24
C ASP A 163 -29.74 -13.10 2.39
N LEU A 164 -28.59 -12.55 2.79
CA LEU A 164 -27.40 -13.34 3.11
C LEU A 164 -27.69 -14.28 4.29
N TYR A 165 -28.36 -13.81 5.33
CA TYR A 165 -28.71 -14.61 6.50
C TYR A 165 -29.65 -15.76 6.12
N ALA A 166 -30.67 -15.51 5.31
CA ALA A 166 -31.59 -16.54 4.81
C ALA A 166 -30.89 -17.62 3.96
N LEU A 167 -29.82 -17.27 3.24
CA LEU A 167 -28.97 -18.24 2.53
C LEU A 167 -28.01 -18.97 3.48
N ALA A 168 -27.50 -18.28 4.50
CA ALA A 168 -26.49 -18.79 5.41
C ALA A 168 -27.07 -19.63 6.55
N GLN A 169 -28.32 -19.43 6.94
CA GLN A 169 -29.04 -20.20 7.95
C GLN A 169 -30.34 -20.72 7.31
N PRO A 170 -30.56 -22.05 7.22
CA PRO A 170 -30.04 -23.13 8.07
C PRO A 170 -29.02 -24.06 7.37
N ARG A 171 -28.09 -23.53 6.56
CA ARG A 171 -27.20 -24.39 5.76
C ARG A 171 -26.27 -25.24 6.64
N GLU A 172 -26.12 -26.52 6.31
CA GLU A 172 -25.10 -27.40 6.92
C GLU A 172 -23.78 -27.43 6.13
N GLY A 173 -23.81 -26.98 4.87
CA GLY A 173 -22.67 -26.99 3.93
C GLY A 173 -22.13 -25.60 3.61
N ARG A 174 -21.25 -25.50 2.59
CA ARG A 174 -20.70 -24.23 2.09
C ARG A 174 -21.78 -23.35 1.44
N LEU A 175 -21.52 -22.06 1.36
CA LEU A 175 -22.47 -21.05 0.89
C LEU A 175 -22.76 -21.18 -0.61
N TRP A 176 -21.76 -21.55 -1.43
CA TRP A 176 -21.98 -21.71 -2.88
C TRP A 176 -22.95 -22.86 -3.24
N PRO A 177 -22.81 -24.08 -2.71
CA PRO A 177 -23.83 -25.13 -2.86
C PRO A 177 -25.23 -24.68 -2.42
N ALA A 178 -25.34 -23.94 -1.32
CA ALA A 178 -26.62 -23.41 -0.84
C ALA A 178 -27.23 -22.40 -1.83
N LEU A 179 -26.42 -21.46 -2.35
CA LEU A 179 -26.84 -20.51 -3.38
C LEU A 179 -27.27 -21.20 -4.68
N ARG A 180 -26.60 -22.29 -5.09
CA ARG A 180 -27.01 -23.07 -6.26
C ARG A 180 -28.35 -23.79 -6.06
N ALA A 181 -28.59 -24.32 -4.87
CA ALA A 181 -29.82 -25.03 -4.53
C ALA A 181 -30.99 -24.09 -4.21
N ALA A 182 -30.72 -22.82 -3.94
CA ALA A 182 -31.74 -21.83 -3.61
C ALA A 182 -32.73 -21.64 -4.78
N THR A 183 -34.02 -21.68 -4.45
CA THR A 183 -35.13 -21.44 -5.39
C THR A 183 -35.62 -20.00 -5.39
N ASP A 184 -35.04 -19.13 -4.54
CA ASP A 184 -35.43 -17.73 -4.46
C ASP A 184 -35.09 -17.01 -5.79
N PRO A 185 -36.07 -16.40 -6.48
CA PRO A 185 -35.83 -15.65 -7.71
C PRO A 185 -34.85 -14.48 -7.53
N ARG A 186 -34.75 -13.92 -6.31
CA ARG A 186 -33.86 -12.79 -6.01
C ARG A 186 -32.38 -13.14 -6.14
N VAL A 187 -32.01 -14.40 -5.92
CA VAL A 187 -30.61 -14.84 -5.97
C VAL A 187 -30.23 -15.49 -7.30
N THR A 188 -31.24 -15.75 -8.15
CA THR A 188 -31.05 -16.36 -9.47
C THR A 188 -30.13 -15.55 -10.39
N PRO A 189 -30.27 -14.21 -10.53
CA PRO A 189 -29.35 -13.39 -11.31
C PRO A 189 -27.88 -13.57 -10.91
N LEU A 190 -27.60 -13.50 -9.61
CA LEU A 190 -26.25 -13.64 -9.08
C LEU A 190 -25.73 -15.07 -9.26
N ARG A 191 -26.56 -16.09 -8.99
CA ARG A 191 -26.19 -17.50 -9.20
C ARG A 191 -25.75 -17.75 -10.63
N ASP A 192 -26.53 -17.28 -11.60
CA ASP A 192 -26.29 -17.54 -13.01
C ASP A 192 -25.07 -16.75 -13.51
N PHE A 193 -24.84 -15.55 -12.97
CA PHE A 193 -23.62 -14.77 -13.21
C PHE A 193 -22.36 -15.49 -12.70
N LEU A 194 -22.38 -15.95 -11.44
CA LEU A 194 -21.25 -16.65 -10.84
C LEU A 194 -20.98 -18.00 -11.49
N ALA A 195 -22.03 -18.72 -11.89
CA ALA A 195 -21.90 -19.98 -12.64
C ALA A 195 -21.20 -19.76 -13.99
N GLU A 196 -21.55 -18.69 -14.71
CA GLU A 196 -20.86 -18.31 -15.96
C GLU A 196 -19.39 -17.98 -15.71
N LEU A 197 -19.07 -17.17 -14.69
CA LEU A 197 -17.70 -16.81 -14.36
C LEU A 197 -16.83 -18.04 -14.03
N LEU A 198 -17.38 -19.05 -13.36
CA LEU A 198 -16.65 -20.29 -13.08
C LEU A 198 -16.22 -21.02 -14.35
N THR A 199 -17.01 -20.98 -15.42
CA THR A 199 -16.61 -21.58 -16.71
C THR A 199 -15.43 -20.84 -17.36
N ARG A 200 -15.22 -19.58 -16.97
CA ARG A 200 -14.20 -18.67 -17.51
C ARG A 200 -12.96 -18.55 -16.61
N ALA A 201 -12.83 -19.36 -15.56
CA ALA A 201 -11.68 -19.32 -14.66
C ALA A 201 -10.33 -19.56 -15.35
N HIS A 202 -10.34 -20.19 -16.53
CA HIS A 202 -9.15 -20.46 -17.35
C HIS A 202 -8.76 -19.29 -18.27
N LYS A 203 -9.55 -18.21 -18.29
CA LYS A 203 -9.33 -17.06 -19.17
C LYS A 203 -8.29 -16.10 -18.60
N PRO A 204 -7.61 -15.33 -19.47
CA PRO A 204 -6.72 -14.26 -19.03
C PRO A 204 -7.47 -13.24 -18.13
N PRO A 205 -6.84 -12.73 -17.05
CA PRO A 205 -7.38 -11.70 -16.16
C PRO A 205 -8.11 -10.54 -16.85
N TYR A 206 -7.55 -9.98 -17.93
CA TYR A 206 -8.19 -8.88 -18.65
C TYR A 206 -9.50 -9.34 -19.31
N GLU A 207 -9.47 -10.45 -20.05
CA GLU A 207 -10.66 -11.02 -20.69
C GLU A 207 -11.73 -11.39 -19.65
N PHE A 208 -11.30 -11.90 -18.49
CA PHE A 208 -12.18 -12.26 -17.38
C PHE A 208 -12.89 -11.03 -16.80
N LEU A 209 -12.14 -9.99 -16.43
CA LEU A 209 -12.69 -8.77 -15.82
C LEU A 209 -13.57 -7.99 -16.80
N VAL A 210 -13.14 -7.85 -18.06
CA VAL A 210 -13.94 -7.19 -19.10
C VAL A 210 -15.25 -7.95 -19.33
N HIS A 211 -15.22 -9.29 -19.36
CA HIS A 211 -16.44 -10.08 -19.48
C HIS A 211 -17.39 -9.84 -18.30
N ALA A 212 -16.88 -9.85 -17.06
CA ALA A 212 -17.68 -9.58 -15.87
C ALA A 212 -18.35 -8.19 -15.90
N LEU A 213 -17.63 -7.17 -16.38
CA LEU A 213 -18.09 -5.79 -16.43
C LEU A 213 -19.01 -5.47 -17.60
N GLU A 214 -18.73 -5.99 -18.81
CA GLU A 214 -19.50 -5.64 -20.01
C GLU A 214 -20.70 -6.57 -20.25
N ARG A 215 -20.55 -7.87 -19.98
CA ARG A 215 -21.61 -8.85 -20.27
C ARG A 215 -22.57 -9.00 -19.12
N GLY A 216 -22.07 -9.08 -17.89
CA GLY A 216 -22.91 -9.22 -16.69
C GLY A 216 -23.96 -10.33 -16.83
N HIS A 217 -23.58 -11.51 -17.32
CA HIS A 217 -24.52 -12.60 -17.65
C HIS A 217 -25.51 -12.87 -16.51
N GLY A 218 -26.81 -12.88 -16.80
CA GLY A 218 -27.86 -13.10 -15.79
C GLY A 218 -28.19 -11.88 -14.90
N LEU A 219 -27.33 -10.85 -14.88
CA LEU A 219 -27.56 -9.63 -14.11
C LEU A 219 -28.54 -8.69 -14.83
N PRO A 220 -29.26 -7.82 -14.09
CA PRO A 220 -30.24 -6.89 -14.67
C PRO A 220 -29.61 -5.77 -15.52
N ARG A 221 -28.30 -5.54 -15.39
CA ARG A 221 -27.51 -4.55 -16.13
C ARG A 221 -26.07 -5.04 -16.27
N PRO A 222 -25.27 -4.48 -17.20
CA PRO A 222 -23.83 -4.72 -17.26
C PRO A 222 -23.16 -4.44 -15.92
N GLY A 223 -22.16 -5.23 -15.57
CA GLY A 223 -21.39 -5.07 -14.32
C GLY A 223 -20.84 -3.65 -14.15
N TRP A 224 -20.51 -2.99 -15.26
CA TRP A 224 -20.04 -1.61 -15.22
C TRP A 224 -21.05 -0.64 -14.62
N GLU A 225 -22.29 -0.75 -15.07
CA GLU A 225 -23.38 0.09 -14.60
C GLU A 225 -23.74 -0.23 -13.16
N LEU A 226 -23.63 -1.50 -12.74
CA LEU A 226 -23.90 -1.90 -11.36
C LEU A 226 -22.89 -1.33 -10.38
N VAL A 227 -21.59 -1.42 -10.69
CA VAL A 227 -20.52 -0.81 -9.89
C VAL A 227 -20.72 0.70 -9.77
N LEU A 228 -20.99 1.39 -10.88
CA LEU A 228 -21.21 2.83 -10.87
C LEU A 228 -22.53 3.23 -10.19
N SER A 229 -23.57 2.42 -10.26
CA SER A 229 -24.83 2.67 -9.55
C SER A 229 -24.68 2.52 -8.04
N ARG A 230 -23.79 1.62 -7.59
CA ARG A 230 -23.52 1.37 -6.17
C ARG A 230 -22.58 2.41 -5.55
N PHE A 231 -21.53 2.79 -6.27
CA PHE A 231 -20.44 3.62 -5.73
C PHE A 231 -20.34 5.02 -6.33
N GLY A 232 -21.07 5.31 -7.40
CA GLY A 232 -21.02 6.57 -8.13
C GLY A 232 -19.88 6.66 -9.16
N LEU A 233 -19.83 7.80 -9.86
CA LEU A 233 -18.82 8.08 -10.90
C LEU A 233 -17.35 7.98 -10.44
N PRO A 234 -16.98 8.36 -9.21
CA PRO A 234 -15.58 8.24 -8.75
C PRO A 234 -15.02 6.81 -8.78
N ALA A 235 -15.88 5.78 -8.78
CA ALA A 235 -15.43 4.39 -8.88
C ALA A 235 -14.86 4.03 -10.26
N ARG A 236 -15.10 4.84 -11.30
CA ARG A 236 -14.63 4.55 -12.66
C ARG A 236 -13.11 4.48 -12.76
N GLU A 237 -12.42 5.43 -12.12
CA GLU A 237 -10.97 5.54 -12.17
C GLU A 237 -10.24 4.33 -11.56
N PRO A 238 -10.49 3.94 -10.29
CA PRO A 238 -9.81 2.78 -9.70
C PRO A 238 -10.14 1.49 -10.45
N VAL A 239 -11.37 1.35 -10.95
CA VAL A 239 -11.70 0.12 -11.68
C VAL A 239 -11.07 0.09 -13.08
N THR A 240 -10.93 1.24 -13.76
CA THR A 240 -10.16 1.31 -15.01
C THR A 240 -8.69 0.92 -14.74
N ALA A 241 -8.12 1.40 -13.63
CA ALA A 241 -6.74 1.09 -13.27
C ALA A 241 -6.49 -0.41 -13.01
N ILE A 242 -7.44 -1.16 -12.43
CA ILE A 242 -7.27 -2.62 -12.27
C ILE A 242 -7.40 -3.36 -13.61
N ILE A 243 -8.25 -2.90 -14.52
CA ILE A 243 -8.37 -3.44 -15.88
C ILE A 243 -7.07 -3.23 -16.66
N ASP A 244 -6.50 -2.02 -16.60
CA ASP A 244 -5.21 -1.72 -17.24
C ASP A 244 -4.08 -2.57 -16.69
N ARG A 245 -4.09 -2.86 -15.37
CA ARG A 245 -3.13 -3.79 -14.75
C ARG A 245 -3.32 -5.23 -15.22
N ALA A 246 -4.56 -5.68 -15.39
CA ALA A 246 -4.84 -7.00 -15.93
C ALA A 246 -4.34 -7.11 -17.38
N ALA A 247 -4.56 -6.08 -18.20
CA ALA A 247 -4.06 -6.04 -19.58
C ALA A 247 -2.53 -6.09 -19.64
N ALA A 248 -1.85 -5.33 -18.77
CA ALA A 248 -0.38 -5.36 -18.68
C ALA A 248 0.14 -6.72 -18.21
N PHE A 249 -0.53 -7.34 -17.23
CA PHE A 249 -0.17 -8.67 -16.74
C PHE A 249 -0.29 -9.73 -17.84
N ASP A 250 -1.38 -9.71 -18.60
CA ASP A 250 -1.63 -10.65 -19.70
C ASP A 250 -0.64 -10.51 -20.86
N ALA A 251 -0.01 -9.33 -21.01
CA ALA A 251 1.01 -9.08 -22.02
C ALA A 251 2.39 -9.60 -21.62
N ASP A 252 2.74 -9.54 -20.32
CA ASP A 252 4.08 -9.83 -19.82
C ASP A 252 4.24 -11.24 -19.23
N GLU A 253 3.16 -11.83 -18.70
CA GLU A 253 3.18 -13.07 -17.92
C GLU A 253 2.24 -14.14 -18.52
N ALA A 254 2.39 -15.39 -18.07
CA ALA A 254 1.47 -16.45 -18.49
C ALA A 254 0.03 -16.18 -17.97
N PRO A 255 -1.01 -16.27 -18.82
CA PRO A 255 -2.39 -15.99 -18.41
C PRO A 255 -2.84 -16.89 -17.26
N SER A 256 -3.05 -16.31 -16.09
CA SER A 256 -3.52 -17.02 -14.90
C SER A 256 -4.14 -16.06 -13.90
N LEU A 257 -5.40 -16.32 -13.55
CA LEU A 257 -6.09 -15.60 -12.49
C LEU A 257 -5.37 -15.72 -11.14
N GLN A 258 -4.81 -16.88 -10.83
CA GLN A 258 -4.08 -17.12 -9.58
C GLN A 258 -2.79 -16.30 -9.53
N LEU A 259 -2.00 -16.28 -10.61
CA LEU A 259 -0.76 -15.51 -10.66
C LEU A 259 -1.04 -14.02 -10.69
N PHE A 260 -2.12 -13.58 -11.35
CA PHE A 260 -2.54 -12.19 -11.32
C PHE A 260 -2.97 -11.76 -9.91
N LEU A 261 -3.82 -12.54 -9.24
CA LEU A 261 -4.23 -12.25 -7.87
C LEU A 261 -3.03 -12.17 -6.93
N ASP A 262 -2.13 -13.16 -7.01
CA ASP A 262 -0.88 -13.16 -6.24
C ASP A 262 0.01 -11.97 -6.59
N ALA A 263 0.14 -11.61 -7.88
CA ALA A 263 0.88 -10.44 -8.32
C ALA A 263 0.26 -9.16 -7.77
N ILE A 264 -1.06 -9.04 -7.72
CA ILE A 264 -1.74 -7.85 -7.20
C ILE A 264 -1.62 -7.77 -5.67
N GLU A 265 -1.74 -8.88 -4.95
CA GLU A 265 -1.66 -8.95 -3.49
C GLU A 265 -0.21 -8.86 -2.98
N ARG A 266 0.74 -9.59 -3.58
CA ARG A 266 2.17 -9.51 -3.24
C ARG A 266 2.83 -8.24 -3.79
N ARG A 267 2.54 -7.86 -5.03
CA ARG A 267 3.08 -6.62 -5.64
C ARG A 267 2.25 -5.39 -5.31
N GLY A 268 1.35 -5.46 -4.32
CA GLY A 268 0.81 -4.31 -3.58
C GLY A 268 1.89 -3.35 -3.05
N GLY A 269 3.18 -3.70 -3.19
CA GLY A 269 4.30 -2.79 -2.96
C GLY A 269 5.50 -2.83 -3.92
N GLU A 270 5.63 -3.79 -4.84
CA GLU A 270 6.87 -3.95 -5.64
C GLU A 270 6.59 -4.38 -7.10
N VAL A 271 6.22 -3.40 -7.93
CA VAL A 271 6.67 -3.38 -9.33
C VAL A 271 7.52 -2.13 -9.49
N LYS A 272 8.80 -2.37 -9.79
CA LYS A 272 9.67 -1.40 -10.45
C LYS A 272 9.04 -1.08 -11.80
N ARG A 273 8.06 -0.18 -11.83
CA ARG A 273 7.90 0.61 -13.04
C ARG A 273 9.09 1.55 -13.05
N GLU A 274 9.83 1.49 -14.15
CA GLU A 274 10.66 2.59 -14.59
C GLU A 274 9.88 3.87 -14.29
N LEU A 275 10.46 4.73 -13.45
CA LEU A 275 9.99 6.10 -13.28
C LEU A 275 10.12 6.71 -14.68
N SER A 276 9.10 6.56 -15.51
CA SER A 276 9.04 7.15 -16.84
C SER A 276 8.97 8.65 -16.66
N GLY A 277 10.15 9.27 -16.62
CA GLY A 277 10.34 10.71 -16.59
C GLY A 277 10.00 11.39 -15.26
N PRO A 278 10.55 12.60 -15.04
CA PRO A 278 10.19 13.43 -13.90
C PRO A 278 8.74 13.90 -14.06
N GLN A 279 7.78 13.19 -13.45
CA GLN A 279 6.51 13.81 -13.08
C GLN A 279 6.78 14.81 -11.96
N ASP A 280 6.09 15.95 -12.01
CA ASP A 280 6.26 17.03 -11.04
C ASP A 280 5.54 16.70 -9.73
N GLU A 281 6.04 15.66 -9.04
CA GLU A 281 5.43 15.06 -7.86
C GLU A 281 6.47 14.75 -6.79
N VAL A 282 6.10 14.95 -5.52
CA VAL A 282 6.91 14.56 -4.37
C VAL A 282 7.04 13.04 -4.35
N ARG A 283 8.26 12.53 -4.20
CA ARG A 283 8.50 11.09 -4.12
C ARG A 283 8.64 10.67 -2.67
N VAL A 284 7.83 9.71 -2.22
CA VAL A 284 7.95 9.09 -0.88
C VAL A 284 8.32 7.62 -1.06
N MET A 285 9.47 7.20 -0.53
CA MET A 285 9.95 5.83 -0.71
C MET A 285 10.84 5.37 0.45
N THR A 286 11.22 4.09 0.44
CA THR A 286 12.18 3.57 1.41
C THR A 286 13.61 3.89 0.99
N VAL A 287 14.54 3.98 1.95
CA VAL A 287 15.98 4.18 1.68
C VAL A 287 16.52 3.13 0.70
N HIS A 288 16.07 1.88 0.80
CA HIS A 288 16.44 0.80 -0.11
C HIS A 288 16.00 1.07 -1.56
N GLY A 289 14.76 1.58 -1.73
CA GLY A 289 14.20 1.93 -3.04
C GLY A 289 14.87 3.15 -3.68
N ALA A 290 15.52 4.00 -2.89
CA ALA A 290 16.15 5.24 -3.36
C ALA A 290 17.58 5.05 -3.91
N LYS A 291 18.11 3.82 -3.92
CA LYS A 291 19.48 3.56 -4.37
C LYS A 291 19.66 3.98 -5.83
N GLY A 292 20.58 4.91 -6.08
CA GLY A 292 20.86 5.43 -7.41
C GLY A 292 19.95 6.57 -7.86
N LEU A 293 18.95 6.94 -7.06
CA LEU A 293 18.16 8.15 -7.24
C LEU A 293 18.79 9.30 -6.47
N GLU A 294 18.55 10.54 -6.90
CA GLU A 294 18.97 11.76 -6.21
C GLU A 294 17.87 12.81 -6.35
N ALA A 295 17.82 13.75 -5.42
CA ALA A 295 16.91 14.88 -5.48
C ALA A 295 17.56 16.15 -4.91
N PRO A 296 17.18 17.35 -5.38
CA PRO A 296 17.64 18.61 -4.80
C PRO A 296 17.40 18.69 -3.29
N VAL A 297 16.20 18.31 -2.82
CA VAL A 297 15.84 18.33 -1.41
C VAL A 297 15.48 16.92 -0.93
N VAL A 298 16.18 16.43 0.10
CA VAL A 298 15.90 15.13 0.72
C VAL A 298 15.50 15.31 2.18
N ILE A 299 14.41 14.65 2.58
CA ILE A 299 13.88 14.68 3.95
C ILE A 299 13.94 13.27 4.54
N LEU A 300 14.58 13.15 5.71
CA LEU A 300 14.71 11.90 6.47
C LEU A 300 13.90 12.03 7.78
N PRO A 301 12.66 11.50 7.86
CA PRO A 301 11.75 11.70 8.99
C PRO A 301 11.84 10.65 10.11
N ASP A 302 12.79 9.71 10.04
CA ASP A 302 12.93 8.61 11.01
C ASP A 302 14.38 8.46 11.49
N MET A 303 14.83 9.45 12.28
CA MET A 303 16.22 9.55 12.74
C MET A 303 16.45 8.99 14.15
N VAL A 304 15.39 8.62 14.88
CA VAL A 304 15.48 8.15 16.28
C VAL A 304 15.34 6.63 16.39
N ALA A 305 14.92 5.94 15.31
CA ALA A 305 14.87 4.48 15.29
C ALA A 305 16.28 3.86 15.33
N GLY A 306 16.45 2.84 16.17
CA GLY A 306 17.65 2.00 16.20
C GLY A 306 17.73 1.00 15.03
N PRO A 307 18.78 0.16 14.97
CA PRO A 307 18.80 -1.00 14.08
C PRO A 307 17.56 -1.89 14.31
N GLY A 308 17.07 -2.51 13.25
CA GLY A 308 16.01 -3.52 13.38
C GLY A 308 16.47 -4.66 14.27
N ARG A 309 15.53 -5.37 14.90
CA ARG A 309 15.85 -6.63 15.56
C ARG A 309 16.08 -7.67 14.48
N GLY A 310 17.30 -8.21 14.39
CA GLY A 310 17.61 -9.35 13.52
C GLY A 310 16.68 -10.53 13.81
N GLY A 311 16.46 -11.38 12.81
CA GLY A 311 15.57 -12.54 12.94
C GLY A 311 16.04 -13.54 13.99
N ASP A 312 15.10 -14.37 14.46
CA ASP A 312 15.33 -15.40 15.49
C ASP A 312 16.07 -16.65 14.96
N LEU A 313 16.69 -16.58 13.78
CA LEU A 313 17.45 -17.67 13.19
C LEU A 313 18.86 -17.20 12.85
N PHE A 314 19.84 -17.80 13.50
CA PHE A 314 21.26 -17.60 13.18
C PHE A 314 21.78 -18.75 12.34
N VAL A 315 22.90 -18.50 11.65
CA VAL A 315 23.61 -19.52 10.85
C VAL A 315 25.06 -19.52 11.31
N THR A 316 25.61 -20.70 11.61
CA THR A 316 27.02 -20.87 11.98
C THR A 316 27.95 -20.64 10.79
N GLU A 317 29.25 -20.55 11.03
CA GLU A 317 30.26 -20.47 9.96
C GLU A 317 30.20 -21.70 9.03
N ASP A 318 29.79 -22.87 9.57
CA ASP A 318 29.62 -24.13 8.85
C ASP A 318 28.27 -24.25 8.12
N GLY A 319 27.42 -23.22 8.20
CA GLY A 319 26.12 -23.18 7.52
C GLY A 319 24.96 -23.82 8.29
N GLU A 320 25.16 -24.20 9.55
CA GLU A 320 24.12 -24.84 10.36
C GLU A 320 23.15 -23.80 10.94
N PRO A 321 21.84 -23.99 10.80
CA PRO A 321 20.85 -23.11 11.40
C PRO A 321 20.77 -23.31 12.92
N VAL A 322 20.76 -22.21 13.66
CA VAL A 322 20.64 -22.18 15.13
C VAL A 322 19.47 -21.28 15.51
N TRP A 323 18.50 -21.85 16.23
CA TRP A 323 17.42 -21.09 16.86
C TRP A 323 17.80 -20.79 18.32
N PRO A 324 18.27 -19.57 18.63
CA PRO A 324 18.64 -19.20 19.99
C PRO A 324 17.38 -19.05 20.86
N GLY A 325 17.53 -19.32 22.16
CA GLY A 325 16.53 -18.92 23.14
C GLY A 325 16.58 -17.43 23.47
N ALA A 326 15.91 -17.05 24.56
CA ALA A 326 16.04 -15.73 25.14
C ALA A 326 17.52 -15.42 25.47
N LYS A 327 17.92 -14.14 25.38
CA LYS A 327 19.30 -13.69 25.64
C LYS A 327 19.86 -14.15 27.00
N THR A 328 18.99 -14.33 27.99
CA THR A 328 19.35 -14.85 29.32
C THR A 328 19.81 -16.31 29.31
N ASN A 329 19.42 -17.06 28.30
CA ASN A 329 19.72 -18.48 28.14
C ASN A 329 20.78 -18.70 27.04
N ASP A 330 21.49 -17.64 26.65
CA ASP A 330 22.52 -17.76 25.62
C ASP A 330 23.68 -18.63 26.11
N ILE A 331 24.01 -19.65 25.32
CA ILE A 331 25.26 -20.40 25.45
C ILE A 331 26.35 -19.68 24.65
N THR A 332 27.62 -20.07 24.84
CA THR A 332 28.78 -19.41 24.17
C THR A 332 28.58 -19.26 22.66
N LEU A 333 28.04 -20.29 21.99
CA LEU A 333 27.76 -20.25 20.55
C LEU A 333 26.69 -19.21 20.20
N SER A 334 25.53 -19.24 20.87
CA SER A 334 24.44 -18.30 20.56
C SER A 334 24.79 -16.87 20.92
N ALA A 335 25.57 -16.65 21.99
CA ALA A 335 26.10 -15.35 22.35
C ALA A 335 27.03 -14.78 21.25
N LYS A 336 27.95 -15.59 20.72
CA LYS A 336 28.84 -15.19 19.60
C LYS A 336 28.01 -14.84 18.36
N LEU A 337 27.10 -15.73 17.94
CA LEU A 337 26.28 -15.52 16.75
C LEU A 337 25.40 -14.27 16.87
N ARG A 338 24.86 -14.00 18.06
CA ARG A 338 24.06 -12.80 18.33
C ARG A 338 24.90 -11.53 18.23
N LEU A 339 26.10 -11.51 18.81
CA LEU A 339 27.02 -10.37 18.70
C LEU A 339 27.41 -10.11 17.23
N ASP A 340 27.71 -11.17 16.48
CA ASP A 340 28.05 -11.07 15.06
C ASP A 340 26.86 -10.58 14.22
N ALA A 341 25.63 -11.00 14.54
CA ALA A 341 24.41 -10.50 13.93
C ALA A 341 24.17 -9.02 14.26
N GLU A 342 24.24 -8.63 15.53
CA GLU A 342 24.11 -7.22 15.97
C GLU A 342 25.16 -6.33 15.28
N ALA A 343 26.41 -6.80 15.15
CA ALA A 343 27.46 -6.09 14.44
C ALA A 343 27.24 -6.00 12.92
N ARG A 344 26.63 -7.02 12.30
CA ARG A 344 26.19 -6.98 10.89
C ARG A 344 25.05 -5.99 10.70
N ASP A 345 24.02 -6.05 11.54
CA ASP A 345 22.86 -5.17 11.48
C ASP A 345 23.25 -3.70 11.70
N LEU A 346 24.17 -3.43 12.63
CA LEU A 346 24.70 -2.08 12.84
C LEU A 346 25.50 -1.57 11.64
N ARG A 347 26.28 -2.44 10.97
CA ARG A 347 26.99 -2.08 9.74
C ARG A 347 26.02 -1.74 8.62
N GLU A 348 24.98 -2.54 8.43
CA GLU A 348 23.97 -2.27 7.41
C GLU A 348 23.16 -1.01 7.73
N HIS A 349 22.78 -0.82 8.99
CA HIS A 349 22.12 0.41 9.46
C HIS A 349 22.95 1.66 9.11
N ARG A 350 24.26 1.64 9.37
CA ARG A 350 25.18 2.74 9.02
C ARG A 350 25.28 2.92 7.51
N ARG A 351 25.28 1.84 6.73
CA ARG A 351 25.31 1.87 5.27
C ARG A 351 24.05 2.51 4.70
N LEU A 352 22.87 2.13 5.20
CA LEU A 352 21.60 2.71 4.79
C LEU A 352 21.53 4.19 5.13
N LEU A 353 21.96 4.58 6.34
CA LEU A 353 22.06 5.98 6.72
C LEU A 353 22.98 6.74 5.74
N TYR A 354 24.16 6.20 5.43
CA TYR A 354 25.06 6.80 4.45
C TYR A 354 24.42 6.94 3.06
N VAL A 355 23.71 5.91 2.59
CA VAL A 355 22.98 5.97 1.31
C VAL A 355 21.96 7.09 1.35
N ALA A 356 21.14 7.18 2.40
CA ALA A 356 20.11 8.21 2.57
C ALA A 356 20.70 9.63 2.58
N LEU A 357 21.76 9.86 3.36
CA LEU A 357 22.43 11.16 3.46
C LEU A 357 23.04 11.61 2.12
N THR A 358 23.47 10.66 1.29
CA THR A 358 24.09 10.96 -0.01
C THR A 358 23.10 11.05 -1.18
N ARG A 359 21.79 10.98 -0.91
CA ARG A 359 20.77 11.21 -1.96
C ARG A 359 20.49 12.70 -2.22
N ALA A 360 20.85 13.57 -1.27
CA ALA A 360 20.62 15.01 -1.33
C ALA A 360 21.65 15.70 -2.23
N GLN A 361 21.19 16.58 -3.13
CA GLN A 361 22.08 17.41 -3.93
C GLN A 361 22.34 18.78 -3.28
N ASP A 362 21.28 19.45 -2.80
CA ASP A 362 21.37 20.83 -2.30
C ASP A 362 21.01 20.91 -0.81
N ARG A 363 19.90 20.27 -0.39
CA ARG A 363 19.39 20.36 0.99
C ARG A 363 19.06 19.00 1.55
N LEU A 364 19.52 18.76 2.78
CA LEU A 364 19.20 17.59 3.56
C LEU A 364 18.50 18.00 4.85
N ILE A 365 17.32 17.45 5.09
CA ILE A 365 16.51 17.73 6.28
C ILE A 365 16.42 16.46 7.10
N LEU A 366 16.85 16.55 8.36
CA LEU A 366 16.80 15.48 9.33
C LEU A 366 15.73 15.83 10.36
N CYS A 367 14.70 15.00 10.44
CA CYS A 367 13.60 15.20 11.40
C CYS A 367 13.14 13.86 11.98
N SER A 368 12.44 13.91 13.11
CA SER A 368 11.89 12.72 13.74
C SER A 368 10.78 13.09 14.70
N ALA A 369 9.91 12.12 14.97
CA ALA A 369 8.94 12.18 16.04
C ALA A 369 9.49 11.53 17.30
N ALA A 370 9.05 12.00 18.48
CA ALA A 370 9.36 11.33 19.74
C ALA A 370 8.86 9.89 19.71
N ARG A 371 9.63 8.98 20.32
CA ARG A 371 9.17 7.62 20.58
C ARG A 371 8.09 7.69 21.67
N ALA A 372 6.96 7.04 21.40
CA ALA A 372 5.92 6.80 22.40
C ALA A 372 6.40 5.81 23.46
#